data_AF-A0A3D5SJK7-F1
#
_entry.id   AF-A0A3D5SJK7-F1
#
_cell.length_a   1.000
_cell.length_b   1.000
_cell.length_c   1.000
_cell.angle_alpha   90.00
_cell.angle_beta   90.00
_cell.angle_gamma   90.00
#
_symmetry.space_group_name_H-M   'P 1'
#
loop_
_entity.id
_entity.type
_entity.pdbx_description
1 polymer ?
#
loop_
_entity_poly.entity_id
_entity_poly.type
_entity_poly.pdbx_seq_one_letter_code
_entity_poly.pdbx_strand_id
1 'polypeptide(L)'
;MNNWLWRDLRRVYNRIETITAPSPVAVEILKDKGITGTVTAISCGIDLGVFNPRQKGGVIKYKYNLPSLPTYMYVGRLDKEKHIDELIKALPLVRRKVDAQLV
;
A
#
# COMPACT_ATOMS: atom_id res chain seq x y z
N MET A 1 14.93 12.31 0.01
CA MET A 1 14.84 11.71 1.35
C MET A 1 16.07 12.13 2.15
N ASN A 2 15.91 12.53 3.41
CA ASN A 2 16.97 13.18 4.18
C ASN A 2 18.13 12.20 4.49
N ASN A 3 19.38 12.55 4.15
CA ASN A 3 20.57 11.70 4.34
C ASN A 3 20.81 11.33 5.83
N TRP A 4 20.33 12.19 6.73
CA TRP A 4 20.40 11.97 8.18
C TRP A 4 19.57 10.77 8.65
N LEU A 5 18.40 10.52 8.06
CA LEU A 5 17.54 9.38 8.40
C LEU A 5 18.26 8.06 8.12
N TRP A 6 18.85 7.93 6.93
CA TRP A 6 19.58 6.71 6.55
C TRP A 6 20.88 6.52 7.32
N ARG A 7 21.51 7.61 7.76
CA ARG A 7 22.65 7.54 8.66
C ARG A 7 22.26 6.97 10.03
N ASP A 8 21.13 7.41 10.58
CA ASP A 8 20.65 6.92 11.86
C ASP A 8 20.16 5.47 11.78
N LEU A 9 19.39 5.12 10.74
CA LEU A 9 18.97 3.74 10.48
C LEU A 9 20.17 2.80 10.39
N ARG A 10 21.22 3.14 9.62
CA ARG A 10 22.45 2.34 9.58
C ARG A 10 23.10 2.17 10.94
N ARG A 11 23.16 3.23 11.75
CA ARG A 11 23.76 3.21 13.10
C ARG A 11 23.11 2.17 14.01
N VAL A 12 21.80 2.02 13.90
CA VAL A 12 21.01 1.09 14.72
C VAL A 12 20.96 -0.29 14.09
N TYR A 13 20.55 -0.40 12.83
CA TYR A 13 20.24 -1.66 12.17
C TYR A 13 21.48 -2.50 11.84
N ASN A 14 22.66 -1.90 11.65
CA ASN A 14 23.90 -2.68 11.45
C ASN A 14 24.42 -3.35 12.74
N ARG A 15 23.73 -3.15 13.86
CA ARG A 15 23.98 -3.88 15.12
C ARG A 15 23.00 -5.03 15.34
N ILE A 16 22.04 -5.21 14.42
CA ILE A 16 20.99 -6.23 14.49
C ILE A 16 21.43 -7.42 13.65
N GLU A 17 21.32 -8.63 14.22
CA GLU A 17 21.66 -9.87 13.53
C GLU A 17 20.67 -10.19 12.40
N THR A 18 19.37 -10.16 12.72
CA THR A 18 18.29 -10.46 11.79
C THR A 18 17.26 -9.34 11.76
N ILE A 19 16.97 -8.86 10.56
CA ILE A 19 16.01 -7.80 10.28
C ILE A 19 14.91 -8.39 9.40
N THR A 20 13.67 -8.10 9.73
CA THR A 20 12.53 -8.47 8.90
C THR A 20 11.96 -7.24 8.22
N ALA A 21 11.51 -7.39 6.97
CA ALA A 21 10.88 -6.34 6.18
C ALA A 21 9.58 -6.86 5.55
N PRO A 22 8.56 -6.01 5.32
CA PRO A 22 7.24 -6.46 4.88
C PRO A 22 7.19 -6.96 3.44
N SER A 23 8.22 -6.73 2.64
CA SER A 23 8.26 -7.14 1.23
C SER A 23 9.69 -7.28 0.72
N PRO A 24 9.92 -8.04 -0.37
CA PRO A 24 11.22 -8.10 -1.04
C PRO A 24 11.72 -6.72 -1.48
N VAL A 25 10.83 -5.83 -1.93
CA VAL A 25 11.19 -4.46 -2.32
C VAL A 25 11.76 -3.68 -1.13
N ALA A 26 11.19 -3.84 0.07
CA ALA A 26 11.72 -3.21 1.26
C ALA A 26 13.10 -3.76 1.66
N VAL A 27 13.36 -5.05 1.43
CA VAL A 27 14.70 -5.65 1.62
C VAL A 27 15.73 -4.97 0.73
N GLU A 28 15.42 -4.82 -0.56
CA GLU A 28 16.33 -4.19 -1.52
C GLU A 28 16.59 -2.71 -1.16
N ILE A 29 15.54 -1.97 -0.78
CA ILE A 29 15.71 -0.58 -0.30
C ILE A 29 16.66 -0.52 0.91
N LEU A 30 16.55 -1.44 1.88
CA LEU A 30 17.42 -1.45 3.05
C LEU A 30 18.87 -1.76 2.68
N LYS A 31 19.10 -2.75 1.81
CA LYS A 31 20.44 -3.11 1.31
C LYS A 31 21.09 -1.96 0.53
N ASP A 32 20.34 -1.34 -0.39
CA ASP A 32 20.79 -0.19 -1.17
C ASP A 32 21.15 1.03 -0.30
N LYS A 33 20.63 1.08 0.92
CA LYS A 33 20.92 2.13 1.90
C LYS A 33 22.02 1.77 2.88
N GLY A 34 22.71 0.64 2.67
CA GLY A 34 23.88 0.23 3.44
C GLY A 34 23.55 -0.46 4.76
N ILE A 35 22.37 -1.07 4.86
CA ILE A 35 22.06 -2.03 5.92
C ILE A 35 22.76 -3.35 5.60
N THR A 36 23.61 -3.83 6.50
CA THR A 36 24.50 -4.98 6.25
C THR A 36 24.09 -6.27 6.97
N GLY A 37 23.12 -6.19 7.88
CA GLY A 37 22.61 -7.38 8.59
C GLY A 37 21.83 -8.33 7.67
N THR A 38 21.45 -9.49 8.20
CA THR A 38 20.58 -10.42 7.45
C THR A 38 19.17 -9.84 7.38
N VAL A 39 18.77 -9.37 6.18
CA VAL A 39 17.44 -8.79 5.96
C VAL A 39 16.57 -9.77 5.17
N THR A 40 15.46 -10.19 5.77
CA THR A 40 14.53 -11.18 5.18
C THR A 40 13.14 -10.58 5.01
N ALA A 41 12.51 -10.84 3.87
CA ALA A 41 11.13 -10.45 3.63
C ALA A 41 10.17 -11.39 4.38
N ILE A 42 9.33 -10.82 5.25
CA ILE A 42 8.21 -11.48 5.89
C ILE A 42 6.98 -10.59 5.66
N SER A 43 6.07 -11.04 4.79
CA SER A 43 4.86 -10.30 4.48
C SER A 43 3.97 -10.10 5.70
N CYS A 44 3.27 -8.98 5.76
CA CYS A 44 2.17 -8.81 6.71
C CYS A 44 1.08 -9.84 6.42
N GLY A 45 0.62 -10.55 7.45
CA GLY A 45 -0.54 -11.43 7.36
C GLY A 45 -1.85 -10.64 7.35
N ILE A 46 -2.95 -11.34 7.07
CA ILE A 46 -4.32 -10.83 7.16
C ILE A 46 -5.21 -11.84 7.89
N ASP A 47 -6.28 -11.36 8.52
CA ASP A 47 -7.27 -12.22 9.18
C ASP A 47 -8.14 -12.93 8.14
N LEU A 48 -8.03 -14.25 8.02
CA LEU A 48 -8.76 -15.04 7.03
C LEU A 48 -10.26 -15.20 7.36
N GLY A 49 -10.68 -14.94 8.60
CA GLY A 49 -12.10 -14.86 8.97
C GLY A 49 -12.76 -13.62 8.37
N VAL A 50 -12.02 -12.52 8.31
CA VAL A 50 -12.47 -11.24 7.72
C VAL A 50 -12.23 -11.22 6.21
N PHE A 51 -11.01 -11.54 5.76
CA PHE A 51 -10.57 -11.50 4.38
C PHE A 51 -10.73 -12.87 3.72
N ASN A 52 -11.96 -13.14 3.27
CA ASN A 52 -12.33 -14.38 2.63
C ASN A 52 -13.22 -14.11 1.39
N PRO A 53 -12.95 -14.73 0.22
CA PRO A 53 -13.66 -14.46 -1.02
C PRO A 53 -15.15 -14.83 -1.00
N ARG A 54 -15.63 -15.57 0.03
CA ARG A 54 -17.07 -15.87 0.20
C ARG A 54 -17.88 -14.66 0.65
N GLN A 55 -17.25 -13.61 1.17
CA GLN A 55 -17.93 -12.38 1.57
C GLN A 55 -18.37 -11.59 0.33
N LYS A 56 -19.69 -11.39 0.16
CA LYS A 56 -20.23 -10.61 -0.97
C LYS A 56 -20.27 -9.12 -0.62
N GLY A 57 -19.59 -8.28 -1.41
CA GLY A 57 -19.53 -6.83 -1.22
C GLY A 57 -20.82 -6.05 -1.54
N GLY A 58 -21.92 -6.72 -1.94
CA GLY A 58 -23.16 -6.07 -2.38
C GLY A 58 -23.81 -5.15 -1.34
N VAL A 59 -23.66 -5.49 -0.05
CA VAL A 59 -24.23 -4.72 1.07
C VAL A 59 -23.67 -3.29 1.13
N ILE A 60 -22.41 -3.10 0.74
CA ILE A 60 -21.74 -1.79 0.77
C ILE A 60 -22.38 -0.84 -0.25
N LYS A 61 -22.73 -1.34 -1.45
CA LYS A 61 -23.36 -0.50 -2.48
C LYS A 61 -24.70 0.05 -2.03
N TYR A 62 -25.52 -0.77 -1.37
CA TYR A 62 -26.80 -0.32 -0.80
C TYR A 62 -26.58 0.67 0.35
N LYS A 63 -25.69 0.35 1.29
CA LYS A 63 -25.42 1.18 2.47
C LYS A 63 -24.98 2.61 2.13
N TYR A 64 -24.20 2.78 1.06
CA TYR A 64 -23.67 4.07 0.64
C TYR A 64 -24.36 4.64 -0.60
N ASN A 65 -25.51 4.09 -1.01
CA ASN A 65 -26.28 4.51 -2.18
C ASN A 65 -25.41 4.61 -3.46
N LEU A 66 -24.54 3.63 -3.68
CA LEU A 66 -23.62 3.61 -4.81
C LEU A 66 -24.31 3.07 -6.06
N PRO A 67 -24.19 3.75 -7.22
CA PRO A 67 -24.61 3.23 -8.51
C PRO A 67 -24.08 1.83 -8.82
N SER A 68 -24.83 1.09 -9.63
CA SER A 68 -24.40 -0.22 -10.14
C SER A 68 -23.41 -0.07 -11.31
N LEU A 69 -22.32 0.66 -11.08
CA LEU A 69 -21.26 0.91 -12.05
C LEU A 69 -19.96 0.18 -11.65
N PRO A 70 -19.03 -0.03 -12.61
CA PRO A 70 -17.64 -0.32 -12.30
C PRO A 70 -17.12 0.66 -11.22
N THR A 71 -16.65 0.10 -10.10
CA THR A 71 -16.27 0.88 -8.91
C THR A 71 -14.79 0.68 -8.65
N TYR A 72 -14.03 1.77 -8.70
CA TYR A 72 -12.66 1.83 -8.19
C TYR A 72 -12.72 2.35 -6.76
N MET A 73 -12.00 1.72 -5.83
CA MET A 73 -11.99 2.12 -4.42
C MET A 73 -10.59 2.56 -4.01
N TYR A 74 -10.50 3.67 -3.28
CA TYR A 74 -9.28 4.08 -2.62
C TYR A 74 -9.39 3.91 -1.10
N VAL A 75 -8.45 3.16 -0.51
CA VAL A 75 -8.30 3.07 0.94
C VAL A 75 -6.85 3.35 1.28
N GLY A 76 -6.62 4.48 1.93
CA GLY A 76 -5.29 4.95 2.31
C GLY A 76 -5.39 6.26 3.09
N ARG A 77 -4.29 6.64 3.73
CA ARG A 77 -4.19 7.96 4.35
C ARG A 77 -4.12 9.02 3.25
N LEU A 78 -4.69 10.20 3.51
CA LEU A 78 -4.56 11.38 2.66
C LEU A 78 -3.18 12.02 2.83
N ASP A 79 -2.15 11.29 2.41
CA ASP A 79 -0.77 11.72 2.44
C ASP A 79 -0.17 11.73 1.02
N LYS A 80 0.94 12.47 0.85
CA LYS A 80 1.59 12.63 -0.45
C LYS A 80 2.16 11.33 -1.01
N GLU A 81 2.60 10.41 -0.16
CA GLU A 81 3.19 9.13 -0.55
C GLU A 81 2.14 8.16 -1.11
N LYS A 82 0.85 8.39 -0.84
CA LYS A 82 -0.25 7.60 -1.42
C LYS A 82 -0.84 8.16 -2.72
N HIS A 83 -0.38 9.31 -3.20
CA HIS A 83 -0.68 9.84 -4.54
C HIS A 83 -2.18 9.84 -4.92
N ILE A 84 -3.09 10.10 -3.97
CA ILE A 84 -4.54 10.10 -4.24
C ILE A 84 -4.94 11.17 -5.27
N ASP A 85 -4.19 12.25 -5.37
CA ASP A 85 -4.44 13.30 -6.35
C ASP A 85 -4.25 12.80 -7.79
N GLU A 86 -3.31 11.90 -8.04
CA GLU A 86 -3.12 11.28 -9.36
C GLU A 86 -4.35 10.47 -9.74
N LEU A 87 -4.87 9.69 -8.79
CA LEU A 87 -6.05 8.85 -9.02
C LEU A 87 -7.31 9.69 -9.28
N ILE A 88 -7.50 10.79 -8.56
CA ILE A 88 -8.58 11.76 -8.82
C ILE A 88 -8.43 12.39 -10.21
N LYS A 89 -7.23 12.84 -10.58
CA LYS A 89 -6.95 13.45 -11.89
C LYS A 89 -7.09 12.45 -13.04
N ALA A 90 -6.89 11.16 -12.78
CA ALA A 90 -7.02 10.10 -13.78
C ALA A 90 -8.48 9.71 -14.06
N LEU A 91 -9.41 9.92 -13.12
CA LEU A 91 -10.80 9.50 -13.27
C LEU A 91 -11.49 10.03 -14.56
N PRO A 92 -11.34 11.32 -14.96
CA PRO A 92 -11.88 11.80 -16.23
C PRO A 92 -11.33 11.06 -17.45
N LEU A 93 -10.07 10.61 -17.43
CA LEU A 93 -9.47 9.83 -18.51
C LEU A 93 -10.06 8.42 -18.57
N VAL A 94 -10.29 7.79 -17.41
CA VAL A 94 -10.95 6.49 -17.30
C VAL A 94 -12.40 6.57 -17.81
N ARG A 95 -13.13 7.63 -17.43
CA ARG A 95 -14.54 7.83 -17.82
C ARG A 95 -14.77 8.05 -19.31
N ARG A 96 -13.72 8.35 -20.09
CA ARG A 96 -13.80 8.36 -21.57
C ARG A 96 -13.96 6.96 -22.17
N LYS A 97 -13.61 5.90 -21.42
CA LYS A 97 -13.64 4.51 -21.90
C LYS A 97 -14.62 3.64 -21.13
N VAL A 98 -14.80 3.90 -19.83
CA VAL A 98 -15.65 3.10 -18.93
C VAL A 98 -16.43 4.06 -18.04
N ASP A 99 -17.76 3.97 -18.01
CA ASP A 99 -18.56 4.76 -17.06
C ASP A 99 -18.38 4.20 -15.64
N ALA A 100 -17.31 4.66 -15.00
CA ALA A 100 -16.85 4.19 -13.72
C ALA A 100 -16.96 5.27 -12.65
N GLN A 101 -17.09 4.82 -11.40
CA GLN A 101 -17.04 5.65 -10.22
C GLN A 101 -15.79 5.38 -9.39
N LEU A 102 -15.35 6.40 -8.66
CA LEU A 102 -14.31 6.31 -7.64
C LEU A 102 -14.96 6.52 -6.27
N VAL A 103 -14.71 5.60 -5.34
CA VAL A 103 -15.18 5.63 -3.95
C VAL A 103 -14.03 5.59 -2.95
#